data_AF-A0A533R9A8-F1
#
_entry.id   AF-A0A533R9A8-F1
#
_cell.length_a   1.000
_cell.length_b   1.000
_cell.length_c   1.000
_cell.angle_alpha   90.00
_cell.angle_beta   90.00
_cell.angle_gamma   90.00
#
_symmetry.space_group_name_H-M   'P 1'
#
loop_
_entity.id
_entity.type
_entity.pdbx_description
1 polymer ?
#
loop_
_entity_poly.entity_id
_entity_poly.type
_entity_poly.pdbx_seq_one_letter_code
_entity_poly.pdbx_strand_id
1 'polypeptide(L)'
;MTELTPRQQTGQDLLKDVARRIAAQHGLRPDTIEWIELYDGWWLTVSDAGHTVRVVFSLDEIEDFAAEGDGAGGSKRKIRDAFASLAM
;
A
#
# COMPACT_ATOMS: atom_id res chain seq x y z
N MET A 1 -18.92 -0.39 1.52
CA MET A 1 -17.74 0.44 1.30
C MET A 1 -17.81 1.59 2.28
N THR A 2 -16.89 1.62 3.24
CA THR A 2 -16.77 2.74 4.19
C THR A 2 -16.35 4.00 3.43
N GLU A 3 -17.02 5.12 3.68
CA GLU A 3 -16.62 6.40 3.11
C GLU A 3 -15.32 6.88 3.77
N LEU A 4 -14.28 7.08 2.95
CA LEU A 4 -12.99 7.55 3.40
C LEU A 4 -13.00 9.06 3.59
N THR A 5 -12.35 9.55 4.65
CA THR A 5 -12.09 10.98 4.82
C THR A 5 -11.11 11.48 3.74
N PRO A 6 -11.05 12.80 3.47
CA PRO A 6 -10.09 13.35 2.51
C PRO A 6 -8.63 13.01 2.84
N ARG A 7 -8.29 12.95 4.13
CA ARG A 7 -6.95 12.55 4.59
C ARG A 7 -6.67 11.07 4.31
N GLN A 8 -7.64 10.20 4.55
CA GLN A 8 -7.50 8.77 4.26
C GLN A 8 -7.37 8.52 2.76
N GLN A 9 -8.12 9.25 1.92
CA GLN A 9 -7.95 9.18 0.46
C GLN A 9 -6.53 9.64 0.04
N THR A 10 -6.06 10.76 0.59
CA THR A 10 -4.69 11.25 0.35
C THR A 10 -3.64 10.22 0.76
N GLY A 11 -3.80 9.60 1.94
CA GLY A 11 -2.91 8.55 2.42
C GLY A 11 -2.90 7.33 1.50
N GLN A 12 -4.08 6.90 1.03
CA GLN A 12 -4.22 5.81 0.07
C GLN A 12 -3.49 6.09 -1.25
N ASP A 13 -3.58 7.31 -1.77
CA ASP A 13 -2.91 7.70 -3.02
C ASP A 13 -1.39 7.77 -2.84
N LEU A 14 -0.91 8.35 -1.73
CA LEU A 14 0.52 8.40 -1.44
C LEU A 14 1.13 7.00 -1.21
N LEU A 15 0.40 6.10 -0.54
CA LEU A 15 0.82 4.71 -0.34
C LEU A 15 0.83 3.93 -1.66
N LYS A 16 -0.13 4.16 -2.57
CA LYS A 16 -0.11 3.62 -3.94
C LYS A 16 1.14 4.04 -4.70
N ASP A 17 1.52 5.32 -4.61
CA ASP A 17 2.74 5.84 -5.25
C ASP A 17 3.99 5.19 -4.69
N VAL A 18 4.07 4.98 -3.36
CA VAL A 18 5.17 4.25 -2.73
C VAL A 18 5.24 2.81 -3.25
N ALA A 19 4.11 2.10 -3.26
CA ALA A 19 4.06 0.73 -3.75
C ALA A 19 4.47 0.63 -5.23
N ARG A 20 4.06 1.58 -6.07
CA ARG A 20 4.47 1.66 -7.48
C ARG A 20 5.98 1.85 -7.62
N ARG A 21 6.58 2.74 -6.82
CA ARG A 21 8.03 2.99 -6.85
C ARG A 21 8.82 1.76 -6.39
N ILE A 22 8.37 1.10 -5.32
CA ILE A 22 9.02 -0.11 -4.80
C ILE A 22 8.86 -1.27 -5.80
N ALA A 23 7.68 -1.48 -6.39
CA ALA A 23 7.49 -2.48 -7.43
C ALA A 23 8.49 -2.31 -8.58
N ALA A 24 8.69 -1.07 -9.05
CA ALA A 24 9.66 -0.76 -10.09
C ALA A 24 11.12 -1.06 -9.66
N GLN A 25 11.48 -0.82 -8.39
CA GLN A 25 12.79 -1.19 -7.84
C GLN A 25 13.02 -2.71 -7.83
N HIS A 26 11.95 -3.49 -7.69
CA HIS A 26 11.98 -4.95 -7.77
C HIS A 26 11.80 -5.49 -9.20
N GLY A 27 11.79 -4.62 -10.21
CA GLY A 27 11.64 -5.01 -11.63
C GLY A 27 10.22 -5.39 -12.04
N LEU A 28 9.24 -5.22 -11.16
CA LEU A 28 7.83 -5.51 -11.43
C LEU A 28 7.19 -4.35 -12.17
N ARG A 29 6.22 -4.68 -13.04
CA ARG A 29 5.36 -3.71 -13.74
C ARG A 29 3.91 -4.03 -13.41
N PRO A 30 3.38 -3.47 -12.31
CA PRO A 30 2.01 -3.75 -11.91
C PRO A 30 1.02 -3.37 -13.00
N ASP A 31 0.16 -4.32 -13.37
CA ASP A 31 -1.00 -4.09 -14.22
C ASP A 31 -2.11 -3.40 -13.40
N THR A 32 -2.22 -3.74 -12.12
CA THR A 32 -3.20 -3.16 -11.20
C THR A 32 -2.59 -2.78 -9.85
N ILE A 33 -3.06 -1.67 -9.29
CA ILE A 33 -2.81 -1.24 -7.92
C ILE A 33 -4.14 -0.73 -7.35
N GLU A 34 -4.74 -1.50 -6.45
CA GLU A 34 -6.09 -1.24 -5.95
C GLU A 34 -6.20 -1.37 -4.43
N TRP A 35 -7.20 -0.68 -3.88
CA TRP A 35 -7.57 -0.79 -2.47
C TRP A 35 -8.82 -1.65 -2.36
N ILE A 36 -8.75 -2.68 -1.53
CA ILE A 36 -9.88 -3.55 -1.24
C ILE A 36 -10.15 -3.47 0.27
N GLU A 37 -11.38 -3.08 0.63
CA GLU A 37 -11.83 -3.12 2.02
C GLU A 37 -12.23 -4.55 2.38
N LEU A 38 -11.60 -5.14 3.40
CA LEU A 38 -11.89 -6.49 3.89
C LEU A 38 -11.89 -6.52 5.42
N TYR A 39 -13.01 -7.01 5.99
CA TYR A 39 -13.24 -7.27 7.42
C TYR A 39 -12.81 -6.16 8.39
N ASP A 40 -11.51 -6.06 8.69
CA ASP A 40 -10.90 -5.18 9.69
C ASP A 40 -9.81 -4.26 9.10
N GLY A 41 -9.65 -4.21 7.78
CA GLY A 41 -8.59 -3.41 7.17
C GLY A 41 -8.76 -3.11 5.69
N TRP A 42 -7.82 -2.29 5.23
CA TRP A 42 -7.70 -1.86 3.84
C TRP A 42 -6.48 -2.54 3.21
N TRP A 43 -6.73 -3.29 2.15
CA TRP A 43 -5.73 -4.09 1.48
C TRP A 43 -5.26 -3.37 0.23
N LEU A 44 -4.01 -2.94 0.23
CA LEU A 44 -3.32 -2.49 -0.97
C LEU A 44 -2.86 -3.73 -1.74
N THR A 45 -3.54 -3.99 -2.87
CA THR A 45 -3.23 -5.10 -3.75
C THR A 45 -2.50 -4.59 -4.98
N VAL A 46 -1.29 -5.11 -5.21
CA VAL A 46 -0.46 -4.82 -6.38
C VAL A 46 -0.31 -6.12 -7.16
N SER A 47 -0.78 -6.14 -8.40
CA SER A 47 -0.73 -7.35 -9.23
C SER A 47 -0.05 -7.07 -10.56
N ASP A 48 0.75 -8.03 -11.02
CA ASP A 48 1.22 -8.13 -12.40
C ASP A 48 0.91 -9.53 -12.96
N ALA A 49 1.33 -9.80 -14.20
CA ALA A 49 1.12 -11.07 -14.88
C ALA A 49 1.61 -12.34 -14.13
N GLY A 50 2.52 -12.21 -13.15
CA GLY A 50 3.11 -13.34 -12.42
C GLY A 50 3.02 -13.26 -10.90
N HIS A 51 2.68 -12.09 -10.34
CA HIS A 51 2.78 -11.84 -8.90
C HIS A 51 1.58 -11.05 -8.38
N THR A 52 1.21 -11.32 -7.13
CA THR A 52 0.24 -10.52 -6.39
C THR A 52 0.81 -10.22 -5.00
N VAL A 53 1.08 -8.95 -4.72
CA VAL A 53 1.49 -8.46 -3.41
C VAL A 53 0.29 -7.85 -2.72
N ARG A 54 0.08 -8.21 -1.46
CA ARG A 54 -1.00 -7.66 -0.63
C ARG A 54 -0.40 -7.08 0.65
N VAL A 55 -0.75 -5.84 0.94
CA VAL A 55 -0.31 -5.14 2.15
C VAL A 55 -1.54 -4.60 2.86
N VAL A 56 -1.73 -5.00 4.11
CA VAL A 56 -2.89 -4.59 4.92
C VAL A 56 -2.55 -3.33 5.70
N PHE A 57 -3.49 -2.38 5.77
CA PHE A 57 -3.39 -1.16 6.56
C PHE A 57 -4.68 -0.91 7.33
N SER A 58 -4.55 -0.37 8.54
CA SER A 58 -5.66 0.28 9.26
C SER A 58 -5.94 1.67 8.71
N LEU A 59 -7.12 2.22 8.98
CA LEU A 59 -7.46 3.61 8.60
C LEU A 59 -6.57 4.63 9.30
N ASP A 60 -6.19 4.39 10.56
CA ASP A 60 -5.29 5.25 11.33
C ASP A 60 -3.89 5.26 10.70
N GLU A 61 -3.36 4.11 10.28
CA GLU A 61 -2.08 4.03 9.55
C GLU A 61 -2.12 4.81 8.23
N ILE A 62 -3.23 4.73 7.49
CA ILE A 62 -3.42 5.45 6.23
C ILE A 62 -3.48 6.96 6.48
N GLU A 63 -4.22 7.39 7.48
CA GLU A 63 -4.36 8.80 7.83
C GLU A 63 -3.03 9.39 8.34
N ASP A 64 -2.32 8.68 9.21
CA ASP A 64 -1.01 9.12 9.72
C ASP A 64 0.04 9.23 8.60
N PHE A 65 -0.03 8.34 7.60
CA PHE A 65 0.82 8.43 6.42
C PHE A 65 0.63 9.75 5.66
N ALA A 66 -0.62 10.21 5.54
CA ALA A 66 -0.95 11.46 4.86
C ALA A 66 -0.45 12.70 5.62
N ALA A 67 -0.32 12.61 6.94
CA ALA A 67 0.20 13.68 7.78
C ALA A 67 1.75 13.75 7.79
N GLU A 68 2.43 12.86 7.05
CA GLU A 68 3.88 12.64 7.14
C GLU A 68 4.37 12.38 8.59
N GLY A 69 3.51 11.75 9.41
CA GLY A 69 3.81 11.40 10.81
C GLY A 69 4.82 10.27 10.96
N ASP A 70 5.15 9.91 12.20
CA ASP A 70 6.12 8.84 12.53
C ASP A 70 5.75 7.47 11.93
N GLY A 71 4.47 7.20 11.67
CA GLY A 71 3.99 5.98 11.01
C GLY A 71 4.32 5.91 9.52
N ALA A 72 4.72 7.02 8.87
CA ALA A 72 5.13 7.03 7.47
C ALA A 72 6.35 6.14 7.19
N GLY A 73 7.27 6.04 8.16
CA GLY A 73 8.42 5.14 8.08
C GLY A 73 7.99 3.67 8.16
N GLY A 74 7.06 3.36 9.07
CA GLY A 74 6.52 2.01 9.27
C GLY A 74 5.78 1.50 8.04
N SER A 75 4.89 2.30 7.48
CA SER A 75 4.10 1.94 6.29
C SER A 75 4.97 1.72 5.04
N LYS A 76 5.97 2.58 4.80
CA LYS A 76 6.96 2.37 3.71
C LYS A 76 7.71 1.06 3.87
N ARG A 77 8.16 0.77 5.10
CA ARG A 77 8.86 -0.49 5.41
C ARG A 77 7.96 -1.70 5.19
N LYS A 78 6.70 -1.65 5.62
CA LYS A 78 5.71 -2.71 5.43
C LYS A 78 5.55 -3.08 3.95
N ILE A 79 5.44 -2.07 3.08
CA ILE A 79 5.37 -2.26 1.63
C ILE A 79 6.66 -2.92 1.13
N ARG A 80 7.82 -2.36 1.47
CA ARG A 80 9.11 -2.90 1.03
C ARG A 80 9.32 -4.35 1.42
N ASP A 81 8.98 -4.69 2.66
CA ASP A 81 9.17 -6.06 3.19
C ASP A 81 8.22 -7.05 2.48
N ALA A 82 7.01 -6.62 2.09
CA ALA A 82 6.10 -7.42 1.28
C ALA A 82 6.66 -7.71 -0.12
N PHE A 83 7.27 -6.73 -0.80
CA PHE A 83 7.93 -6.97 -2.10
C PHE A 83 9.21 -7.80 -1.97
N ALA A 84 9.96 -7.66 -0.87
CA ALA A 84 11.13 -8.49 -0.61
C ALA A 84 10.79 -9.98 -0.45
N SER A 85 9.59 -10.30 0.09
CA SER A 85 9.13 -11.69 0.18
C SER A 85 8.84 -12.37 -1.16
N LEU A 86 8.75 -11.63 -2.27
CA LEU A 86 8.62 -12.20 -3.61
C LEU A 86 9.93 -12.78 -4.18
N ALA A 87 11.08 -12.42 -3.61
CA ALA A 87 12.39 -12.79 -4.13
C ALA A 87 12.95 -14.11 -3.55
N MET A 88 12.11 -14.97 -2.95
CA MET A 88 12.49 -16.30 -2.43
C MET A 88 11.90 -17.43 -3.26
#